data_AF-A0A2A2LRM2-F1
#
_entry.id   AF-A0A2A2LRM2-F1
#
_cell.length_a   1.000
_cell.length_b   1.000
_cell.length_c   1.000
_cell.angle_alpha   90.00
_cell.angle_beta   90.00
_cell.angle_gamma   90.00
#
_symmetry.space_group_name_H-M   'P 1'
#
loop_
_entity.id
_entity.type
_entity.pdbx_description
1 polymer ?
#
loop_
_entity_poly.entity_id
_entity_poly.type
_entity_poly.pdbx_seq_one_letter_code
_entity_poly.pdbx_strand_id
1 'polypeptide(L)'
;MSSGSTPALSAFSAVSTANLQPETVCLAKLDKIYLDLLHATTSVEKGNSAEVNANLRQLEAGIEQLREAVKAIADVDTNQQKQINKIKSLYKQIKQKDELIESFKQSDFVQSGNSLHSARYETLICEICSSVVIRKGADSTWTETQFELPLPRQDKNVDHTQKESVSGFWSIVDMYTFENVGFTHAVDGIKYLTCADCEFGPIGYVDSSTKLCLLAPVRLKVKEE
;
A
#
# COMPACT_ATOMS: atom_id res chain seq x y z
N MET A 1 -6.88 42.14 56.70
CA MET A 1 -6.46 42.72 55.40
C MET A 1 -5.08 42.12 55.15
N SER A 2 -4.78 41.31 54.13
CA SER A 2 -5.35 41.11 52.80
C SER A 2 -5.09 39.68 52.33
N SER A 3 -6.13 39.09 51.71
CA SER A 3 -6.11 38.21 50.54
C SER A 3 -5.07 37.09 50.45
N GLY A 4 -5.56 35.87 50.67
CA GLY A 4 -5.02 34.66 50.07
C GLY A 4 -5.26 34.60 48.57
N SER A 5 -4.43 33.82 47.88
CA SER A 5 -4.61 33.42 46.48
C SER A 5 -4.06 32.01 46.34
N THR A 6 -4.93 31.02 46.52
CA THR A 6 -4.69 29.64 46.07
C THR A 6 -5.13 29.54 44.61
N PRO A 7 -4.33 28.95 43.70
CA PRO A 7 -4.81 28.66 42.35
C PRO A 7 -5.75 27.45 42.40
N ALA A 8 -6.90 27.62 41.76
CA ALA A 8 -7.88 26.57 41.53
C ALA A 8 -7.32 25.51 40.58
N LEU A 9 -7.12 24.29 41.07
CA LEU A 9 -7.00 23.08 40.25
C LEU A 9 -8.39 22.49 40.06
N SER A 10 -9.18 23.12 39.18
CA SER A 10 -10.45 22.57 38.71
C SER A 10 -10.31 22.25 37.22
N ALA A 11 -10.17 20.96 36.91
CA ALA A 11 -10.71 20.27 35.72
C ALA A 11 -9.84 19.05 35.37
N PHE A 12 -10.01 17.95 36.10
CA PHE A 12 -9.80 16.64 35.49
C PHE A 12 -11.17 16.07 35.12
N SER A 13 -11.53 16.33 33.88
CA SER A 13 -12.65 15.70 33.18
C SER A 13 -12.55 14.18 33.33
N ALA A 14 -13.66 13.54 33.68
CA ALA A 14 -13.82 12.09 33.64
C ALA A 14 -13.66 11.61 32.18
N VAL A 15 -12.43 11.25 31.80
CA VAL A 15 -12.15 10.62 30.51
C VAL A 15 -12.62 9.17 30.59
N SER A 16 -13.54 8.81 29.70
CA SER A 16 -14.03 7.45 29.54
C SER A 16 -12.84 6.52 29.21
N THR A 17 -12.52 5.61 30.12
CA THR A 17 -11.35 4.72 30.06
C THR A 17 -11.46 3.60 29.01
N ALA A 18 -12.51 3.61 28.19
CA ALA A 18 -12.83 2.50 27.28
C ALA A 18 -11.93 2.42 26.04
N ASN A 19 -11.06 3.41 25.78
CA ASN A 19 -10.31 3.46 24.52
C ASN A 19 -8.86 4.01 24.63
N LEU A 20 -8.26 3.98 25.83
CA LEU A 20 -6.90 4.48 26.04
C LEU A 20 -5.87 3.35 25.90
N GLN A 21 -4.66 3.71 25.43
CA GLN A 21 -3.51 2.79 25.39
C GLN A 21 -3.27 2.21 26.79
N PRO A 22 -2.91 0.91 26.92
CA PRO A 22 -2.73 0.22 28.21
C PRO A 22 -1.80 0.96 29.18
N GLU A 23 -0.76 1.60 28.66
CA GLU A 23 0.21 2.42 29.39
C GLU A 23 -0.44 3.64 30.05
N THR A 24 -1.33 4.34 29.33
CA THR A 24 -2.03 5.52 29.85
C THR A 24 -3.03 5.15 30.95
N VAL A 25 -3.61 3.94 30.89
CA VAL A 25 -4.48 3.41 31.95
C VAL A 25 -3.68 3.13 33.23
N CYS A 26 -2.46 2.61 33.12
CA CYS A 26 -1.59 2.40 34.29
C CYS A 26 -1.14 3.71 34.92
N LEU A 27 -0.75 4.70 34.11
CA LEU A 27 -0.39 6.02 34.61
C LEU A 27 -1.54 6.68 35.38
N ALA A 28 -2.76 6.67 34.82
CA ALA A 28 -3.93 7.24 35.49
C ALA A 28 -4.26 6.54 36.84
N LYS A 29 -4.05 5.21 36.93
CA LYS A 29 -4.22 4.47 38.18
C LYS A 29 -3.15 4.81 39.21
N LEU A 30 -1.90 5.01 38.76
CA LEU A 30 -0.80 5.44 39.63
C LEU A 30 -1.05 6.85 40.19
N ASP A 31 -1.52 7.79 39.36
CA ASP A 31 -1.87 9.14 39.79
C ASP A 31 -3.00 9.12 40.84
N LYS A 32 -3.99 8.25 40.65
CA LYS A 32 -5.07 8.06 41.64
C LYS A 32 -4.54 7.54 42.98
N ILE A 33 -3.64 6.54 42.96
CA ILE A 33 -3.00 6.00 44.18
C ILE A 33 -2.22 7.11 44.91
N TYR A 34 -1.54 7.99 44.17
CA TYR A 34 -0.82 9.12 44.75
C TYR A 34 -1.76 10.11 45.46
N LEU A 35 -2.91 10.42 44.85
CA LEU A 35 -3.94 11.27 45.47
C LEU A 35 -4.55 10.61 46.72
N ASP A 36 -4.83 9.31 46.66
CA ASP A 36 -5.38 8.55 47.78
C ASP A 36 -4.38 8.50 48.95
N LEU A 37 -3.07 8.39 48.68
CA LEU A 37 -2.01 8.51 49.68
C LEU A 37 -1.96 9.89 50.34
N LEU A 38 -2.02 10.96 49.55
CA LEU A 38 -2.02 12.33 50.07
C LEU A 38 -3.22 12.58 50.98
N HIS A 39 -4.40 12.06 50.60
CA HIS A 39 -5.59 12.12 51.42
C HIS A 39 -5.41 11.34 52.73
N ALA A 40 -4.85 10.13 52.65
CA ALA A 40 -4.54 9.32 53.83
C ALA A 40 -3.62 10.05 54.81
N THR A 41 -2.51 10.64 54.33
CA THR A 41 -1.60 11.44 55.16
C THR A 41 -2.31 12.61 55.84
N THR A 42 -3.17 13.33 55.10
CA THR A 42 -3.94 14.46 55.64
C THR A 42 -4.93 14.01 56.72
N SER A 43 -5.60 12.87 56.54
CA SER A 43 -6.52 12.32 57.55
C SER A 43 -5.80 11.83 58.81
N VAL A 44 -4.57 11.31 58.66
CA VAL A 44 -3.69 10.96 59.80
C VAL A 44 -3.32 12.20 60.59
N GLU A 45 -2.90 13.28 59.92
CA GLU A 45 -2.55 14.56 60.57
C GLU A 45 -3.74 15.17 61.33
N LYS A 46 -4.97 14.99 60.83
CA LYS A 46 -6.20 15.46 61.47
C LYS A 46 -6.72 14.53 62.57
N GLY A 47 -6.08 13.39 62.82
CA GLY A 47 -6.46 12.44 63.86
C GLY A 47 -7.77 11.67 63.59
N ASN A 48 -8.25 11.62 62.34
CA ASN A 48 -9.51 10.97 62.00
C ASN A 48 -9.32 9.48 61.70
N SER A 49 -9.18 8.67 62.75
CA SER A 49 -8.86 7.23 62.66
C SER A 49 -9.84 6.41 61.80
N ALA A 50 -11.12 6.78 61.76
CA ALA A 50 -12.11 6.11 60.91
C ALA A 50 -11.87 6.38 59.41
N GLU A 51 -11.53 7.62 59.08
CA GLU A 51 -11.19 8.05 57.71
C GLU A 51 -9.85 7.48 57.24
N VAL A 52 -8.86 7.39 58.14
CA VAL A 52 -7.58 6.73 57.85
C VAL A 52 -7.77 5.27 57.45
N ASN A 53 -8.60 4.51 58.19
CA ASN A 53 -8.90 3.11 57.85
C ASN A 53 -9.63 2.99 56.50
N ALA A 54 -10.54 3.90 56.18
CA ALA A 54 -11.21 3.93 54.88
C ALA A 54 -10.22 4.21 53.74
N ASN A 55 -9.32 5.18 53.93
CA ASN A 55 -8.29 5.54 52.96
C ASN A 55 -7.30 4.40 52.69
N LEU A 56 -6.89 3.67 53.73
CA LEU A 56 -6.01 2.51 53.58
C LEU A 56 -6.65 1.38 52.76
N ARG A 57 -7.94 1.11 52.96
CA ARG A 57 -8.68 0.11 52.15
C ARG A 57 -8.83 0.56 50.70
N GLN A 58 -9.06 1.85 50.48
CA GLN A 58 -9.12 2.42 49.14
C GLN A 58 -7.77 2.29 48.42
N LEU A 59 -6.67 2.53 49.14
CA LEU A 59 -5.32 2.37 48.61
C LEU A 59 -5.01 0.92 48.23
N GLU A 60 -5.36 -0.04 49.10
CA GLU A 60 -5.22 -1.48 48.82
C GLU A 60 -5.97 -1.88 47.53
N ALA A 61 -7.22 -1.43 47.38
CA ALA A 61 -8.00 -1.66 46.18
C ALA A 61 -7.40 -0.98 44.94
N GLY A 62 -6.83 0.22 45.09
CA GLY A 62 -6.12 0.94 44.03
C GLY A 62 -4.89 0.18 43.54
N ILE A 63 -4.08 -0.35 44.46
CA ILE A 63 -2.88 -1.14 44.16
C ILE A 63 -3.23 -2.44 43.43
N GLU A 64 -4.27 -3.16 43.84
CA GLU A 64 -4.70 -4.38 43.14
C GLU A 64 -5.19 -4.07 41.72
N GLN A 65 -5.93 -2.96 41.55
CA GLN A 65 -6.36 -2.52 40.23
C GLN A 65 -5.19 -2.10 39.32
N LEU A 66 -4.13 -1.51 39.87
CA LEU A 66 -2.91 -1.20 39.12
C LEU A 66 -2.18 -2.48 38.71
N ARG A 67 -2.07 -3.46 39.61
CA ARG A 67 -1.45 -4.77 39.35
C ARG A 67 -2.12 -5.48 38.17
N GLU A 68 -3.45 -5.51 38.12
CA GLU A 68 -4.18 -6.10 36.99
C GLU A 68 -4.00 -5.31 35.69
N ALA A 69 -3.96 -3.98 35.76
CA ALA A 69 -3.69 -3.15 34.59
C ALA A 69 -2.26 -3.36 34.03
N VAL A 70 -1.27 -3.53 34.91
CA VAL A 70 0.12 -3.84 34.51
C VAL A 70 0.21 -5.22 33.86
N LYS A 71 -0.52 -6.22 34.36
CA LYS A 71 -0.61 -7.54 33.70
C LYS A 71 -1.22 -7.45 32.31
N ALA A 72 -2.16 -6.52 32.08
CA ALA A 72 -2.75 -6.29 30.76
C ALA A 72 -1.80 -5.59 29.78
N ILE A 73 -0.83 -4.79 30.25
CA ILE A 73 0.27 -4.27 29.41
C ILE A 73 1.24 -5.39 29.02
N ALA A 74 1.50 -6.31 29.94
CA ALA A 74 2.41 -7.43 29.72
C ALA A 74 1.89 -8.46 28.69
N ASP A 75 0.72 -8.25 28.09
CA ASP A 75 0.25 -8.96 26.90
C ASP A 75 0.95 -8.47 25.61
N VAL A 76 2.25 -8.17 25.71
CA VAL A 76 3.16 -8.46 24.61
C VAL A 76 3.35 -9.97 24.66
N ASP A 77 2.40 -10.68 24.04
CA ASP A 77 2.28 -12.12 24.00
C ASP A 77 3.66 -12.81 24.01
N THR A 78 3.85 -13.59 25.07
CA THR A 78 4.93 -14.49 25.48
C THR A 78 5.34 -15.51 24.43
N ASN A 79 5.44 -15.10 23.19
CA ASN A 79 5.99 -15.93 22.16
C ASN A 79 6.80 -15.12 21.19
N GLN A 80 7.71 -14.32 21.76
CA GLN A 80 8.94 -13.90 21.09
C GLN A 80 9.52 -15.07 20.26
N GLN A 81 9.44 -16.31 20.75
CA GLN A 81 9.84 -17.49 19.98
C GLN A 81 8.94 -17.79 18.77
N LYS A 82 7.60 -17.72 18.86
CA LYS A 82 6.69 -17.82 17.70
C LYS A 82 6.89 -16.67 16.73
N GLN A 83 7.12 -15.45 17.21
CA GLN A 83 7.43 -14.30 16.36
C GLN A 83 8.76 -14.50 15.63
N ILE A 84 9.81 -14.91 16.34
CA ILE A 84 11.10 -15.29 15.75
C ILE A 84 10.93 -16.44 14.74
N ASN A 85 10.16 -17.46 15.08
CA ASN A 85 9.90 -18.59 14.19
C ASN A 85 9.10 -18.17 12.95
N LYS A 86 8.14 -17.25 13.10
CA LYS A 86 7.36 -16.68 12.01
C LYS A 86 8.24 -15.82 11.10
N ILE A 87 9.09 -14.96 11.67
CA ILE A 87 10.07 -14.16 10.95
C ILE A 87 11.03 -15.06 10.18
N LYS A 88 11.60 -16.10 10.82
CA LYS A 88 12.46 -17.09 10.16
C LYS A 88 11.75 -17.81 9.03
N SER A 89 10.50 -18.20 9.22
CA SER A 89 9.67 -18.84 8.19
C SER A 89 9.42 -17.90 7.01
N LEU A 90 9.10 -16.63 7.27
CA LEU A 90 8.91 -15.62 6.24
C LEU A 90 10.19 -15.35 5.45
N TYR A 91 11.34 -15.21 6.13
CA TYR A 91 12.64 -15.07 5.45
C TYR A 91 12.96 -16.27 4.55
N LYS A 92 12.65 -17.50 5.00
CA LYS A 92 12.84 -18.69 4.18
C LYS A 92 11.96 -18.67 2.93
N GLN A 93 10.70 -18.24 3.05
CA GLN A 93 9.78 -18.11 1.92
C GLN A 93 10.23 -17.03 0.94
N ILE A 94 10.72 -15.89 1.44
CA ILE A 94 11.27 -14.81 0.62
C ILE A 94 12.50 -15.32 -0.15
N LYS A 95 13.44 -15.98 0.52
CA LYS A 95 14.63 -16.56 -0.13
C LYS A 95 14.26 -17.55 -1.24
N GLN A 96 13.28 -18.43 -0.97
CA GLN A 96 12.80 -19.37 -1.99
C GLN A 96 12.15 -18.66 -3.17
N LYS A 97 11.37 -17.60 -2.92
CA LYS A 97 10.79 -16.77 -3.98
C LYS A 97 11.87 -16.05 -4.79
N ASP A 98 12.90 -15.51 -4.15
CA ASP A 98 14.02 -14.84 -4.80
C ASP A 98 14.82 -15.82 -5.67
N GLU A 99 15.09 -17.03 -5.17
CA GLU A 99 15.74 -18.12 -5.93
C GLU A 99 14.89 -18.55 -7.14
N LEU A 100 13.56 -18.64 -6.98
CA LEU A 100 12.64 -18.89 -8.09
C LEU A 100 12.67 -17.76 -9.12
N ILE A 101 12.61 -16.51 -8.68
CA ILE A 101 12.72 -15.32 -9.54
C ILE A 101 14.06 -15.34 -10.30
N GLU A 102 15.17 -15.67 -9.64
CA GLU A 102 16.47 -15.82 -10.28
C GLU A 102 16.48 -16.96 -11.31
N SER A 103 15.83 -18.09 -11.01
CA SER A 103 15.70 -19.20 -11.96
C SER A 103 14.88 -18.82 -13.19
N PHE A 104 13.82 -18.01 -13.02
CA PHE A 104 13.04 -17.48 -14.14
C PHE A 104 13.84 -16.47 -14.97
N LYS A 105 14.62 -15.60 -14.32
CA LYS A 105 15.57 -14.71 -15.01
C LYS A 105 16.63 -15.49 -15.80
N GLN A 106 17.01 -16.69 -15.36
CA GLN A 106 17.93 -17.56 -16.08
C GLN A 106 17.26 -18.29 -17.24
N SER A 107 15.97 -18.62 -17.15
CA SER A 107 15.21 -19.18 -18.27
C SER A 107 14.85 -18.14 -19.35
N ASP A 108 14.85 -16.85 -19.02
CA ASP A 108 14.62 -15.75 -19.99
C ASP A 108 15.88 -15.42 -20.84
N PHE A 109 17.00 -16.14 -20.65
CA PHE A 109 18.18 -16.03 -21.52
C PHE A 109 18.23 -17.15 -22.56
N VAL A 110 17.31 -17.12 -23.52
CA VAL A 110 17.59 -17.61 -24.87
C VAL A 110 17.52 -16.40 -25.80
N GLN A 111 18.69 -15.92 -26.17
CA GLN A 111 18.89 -14.82 -27.11
C GLN A 111 18.24 -15.12 -28.47
N SER A 112 17.40 -14.18 -28.93
CA SER A 112 17.39 -13.71 -30.32
C SER A 112 16.58 -12.42 -30.44
N GLY A 113 17.23 -11.30 -30.77
CA GLY A 113 16.58 -10.11 -31.33
C GLY A 113 16.52 -8.85 -30.45
N ASN A 114 17.64 -8.15 -30.38
CA ASN A 114 17.89 -6.73 -30.02
C ASN A 114 16.74 -5.76 -29.62
N SER A 115 16.99 -5.03 -28.53
CA SER A 115 16.63 -3.62 -28.25
C SER A 115 15.23 -3.18 -27.79
N LEU A 116 14.27 -4.05 -27.43
CA LEU A 116 12.94 -3.57 -27.00
C LEU A 116 12.67 -3.57 -25.47
N HIS A 117 13.42 -4.34 -24.68
CA HIS A 117 13.20 -4.40 -23.22
C HIS A 117 13.60 -3.14 -22.44
N SER A 118 14.34 -2.21 -23.07
CA SER A 118 14.71 -0.91 -22.45
C SER A 118 13.64 0.19 -22.66
N ALA A 119 12.46 -0.13 -23.20
CA ALA A 119 11.41 0.86 -23.42
C ALA A 119 10.73 1.37 -22.12
N ARG A 120 11.09 0.85 -20.92
CA ARG A 120 10.69 1.48 -19.63
C ARG A 120 11.16 2.93 -19.49
N TYR A 121 12.22 3.32 -20.21
CA TYR A 121 12.88 4.60 -20.02
C TYR A 121 12.74 5.54 -21.20
N GLU A 122 11.88 5.26 -22.17
CA GLU A 122 11.80 6.09 -23.36
C GLU A 122 10.38 6.55 -23.66
N THR A 123 10.29 7.75 -24.25
CA THR A 123 9.02 8.29 -24.73
C THR A 123 8.66 7.59 -26.03
N LEU A 124 7.49 6.96 -26.09
CA LEU A 124 7.00 6.31 -27.31
C LEU A 124 6.08 7.26 -28.08
N ILE A 125 6.36 7.38 -29.37
CA ILE A 125 5.63 8.23 -30.30
C ILE A 125 5.03 7.41 -31.43
N CYS A 126 3.94 7.92 -32.01
CA CYS A 126 3.36 7.37 -33.22
C CYS A 126 4.39 7.42 -34.36
N GLU A 127 4.54 6.29 -35.08
CA GLU A 127 5.46 6.22 -36.22
C GLU A 127 5.05 7.13 -37.39
N ILE A 128 3.76 7.45 -37.53
CA ILE A 128 3.22 8.17 -38.68
C ILE A 128 3.24 9.69 -38.48
N CYS A 129 2.75 10.18 -37.34
CA CYS A 129 2.62 11.62 -37.08
C CYS A 129 3.50 12.14 -35.93
N SER A 130 4.30 11.27 -35.30
CA SER A 130 5.15 11.61 -34.15
C SER A 130 4.41 12.12 -32.90
N SER A 131 3.09 11.92 -32.83
CA SER A 131 2.29 12.18 -31.62
C SER A 131 2.80 11.36 -30.44
N VAL A 132 2.88 11.98 -29.26
CA VAL A 132 3.33 11.30 -28.04
C VAL A 132 2.22 10.39 -27.54
N VAL A 133 2.50 9.09 -27.46
CA VAL A 133 1.54 8.10 -26.94
C VAL A 133 1.73 7.92 -25.44
N ILE A 134 2.97 7.75 -24.98
CA ILE A 134 3.30 7.58 -23.56
C ILE A 134 4.70 8.17 -23.29
N ARG A 135 4.86 8.83 -22.14
CA ARG A 135 6.13 9.45 -21.74
C ARG A 135 7.05 8.46 -21.03
N LYS A 136 8.34 8.76 -21.09
CA LYS A 136 9.38 8.17 -20.23
C LYS A 136 8.95 8.23 -18.76
N GLY A 137 9.09 7.10 -18.05
CA GLY A 137 8.76 7.00 -16.62
C GLY A 137 7.27 6.82 -16.31
N ALA A 138 6.42 6.65 -17.33
CA ALA A 138 5.02 6.31 -17.13
C ALA A 138 4.86 4.94 -16.43
N ASP A 139 3.88 4.86 -15.52
CA ASP A 139 3.59 3.64 -14.77
C ASP A 139 3.11 2.53 -15.71
N SER A 140 3.99 1.56 -15.96
CA SER A 140 3.77 0.49 -16.91
C SER A 140 4.59 -0.76 -16.56
N THR A 141 3.99 -1.91 -16.86
CA THR A 141 4.60 -3.22 -16.60
C THR A 141 4.76 -4.00 -17.89
N TRP A 142 5.98 -4.49 -18.15
CA TRP A 142 6.23 -5.36 -19.30
C TRP A 142 5.52 -6.70 -19.12
N THR A 143 4.92 -7.21 -20.19
CA THR A 143 4.40 -8.57 -20.26
C THR A 143 4.82 -9.24 -21.56
N GLU A 144 5.22 -10.51 -21.49
CA GLU A 144 5.61 -11.32 -22.65
C GLU A 144 4.41 -11.99 -23.34
N THR A 145 3.20 -11.50 -23.07
CA THR A 145 1.99 -12.00 -23.71
C THR A 145 2.11 -11.93 -25.22
N GLN A 146 1.57 -12.94 -25.90
CA GLN A 146 1.44 -12.99 -27.34
C GLN A 146 -0.02 -12.78 -27.73
N PHE A 147 -0.27 -11.93 -28.71
CA PHE A 147 -1.62 -11.58 -29.15
C PHE A 147 -1.68 -11.33 -30.66
N GLU A 148 -2.75 -11.77 -31.31
CA GLU A 148 -2.99 -11.52 -32.74
C GLU A 148 -3.62 -10.14 -32.97
N LEU A 149 -2.80 -9.17 -33.34
CA LEU A 149 -3.27 -7.83 -33.69
C LEU A 149 -3.64 -7.77 -35.18
N PRO A 150 -4.75 -7.12 -35.54
CA PRO A 150 -4.98 -6.72 -36.92
C PRO A 150 -3.79 -5.94 -37.50
N LEU A 151 -3.49 -6.17 -38.77
CA LEU A 151 -2.55 -5.31 -39.48
C LEU A 151 -3.07 -3.87 -39.50
N PRO A 152 -2.21 -2.84 -39.36
CA PRO A 152 -2.67 -1.45 -39.34
C PRO A 152 -3.19 -1.02 -40.71
N ARG A 153 -2.74 -1.73 -41.76
CA ARG A 153 -3.23 -1.59 -43.12
C ARG A 153 -3.72 -2.96 -43.61
N GLN A 154 -4.99 -3.01 -43.97
CA GLN A 154 -5.64 -4.19 -44.55
C GLN A 154 -5.53 -4.14 -46.08
N ASP A 155 -5.31 -5.29 -46.71
CA ASP A 155 -5.43 -5.44 -48.16
C ASP A 155 -6.91 -5.42 -48.57
N LYS A 156 -7.23 -4.64 -49.60
CA LYS A 156 -8.60 -4.51 -50.12
C LYS A 156 -9.07 -5.75 -50.89
N ASN A 157 -8.15 -6.63 -51.28
CA ASN A 157 -8.46 -7.83 -52.06
C ASN A 157 -8.72 -9.07 -51.20
N VAL A 158 -8.70 -8.93 -49.88
CA VAL A 158 -8.85 -10.04 -48.93
C VAL A 158 -10.15 -9.86 -48.14
N ASP A 159 -10.99 -10.89 -48.13
CA ASP A 159 -12.32 -10.87 -47.50
C ASP A 159 -12.28 -11.20 -45.98
N HIS A 160 -11.10 -11.19 -45.38
CA HIS A 160 -10.92 -11.42 -43.95
C HIS A 160 -9.91 -10.43 -43.37
N THR A 161 -10.06 -10.14 -42.07
CA THR A 161 -9.11 -9.27 -41.36
C THR A 161 -7.77 -9.98 -41.23
N GLN A 162 -6.76 -9.40 -41.87
CA GLN A 162 -5.38 -9.84 -41.76
C GLN A 162 -4.85 -9.46 -40.39
N LYS A 163 -4.24 -10.42 -39.70
CA LYS A 163 -3.64 -10.27 -38.38
C LYS A 163 -2.18 -10.69 -38.40
N GLU A 164 -1.39 -10.16 -37.49
CA GLU A 164 -0.03 -10.62 -37.19
C GLU A 164 0.07 -11.00 -35.71
N SER A 165 0.94 -11.95 -35.42
CA SER A 165 1.23 -12.34 -34.05
C SER A 165 2.28 -11.40 -33.46
N VAL A 166 1.91 -10.63 -32.46
CA VAL A 166 2.79 -9.70 -31.74
C VAL A 166 3.08 -10.25 -30.36
N SER A 167 4.34 -10.29 -29.97
CA SER A 167 4.80 -10.64 -28.63
C SER A 167 5.37 -9.43 -27.93
N GLY A 168 5.14 -9.35 -26.61
CA GLY A 168 5.69 -8.28 -25.78
C GLY A 168 4.83 -7.02 -25.80
N PHE A 169 4.30 -6.65 -24.64
CA PHE A 169 3.44 -5.48 -24.47
C PHE A 169 3.79 -4.70 -23.20
N TRP A 170 3.60 -3.39 -23.25
CA TRP A 170 3.50 -2.59 -22.04
C TRP A 170 2.07 -2.64 -21.53
N SER A 171 1.88 -3.09 -20.29
CA SER A 171 0.61 -3.07 -19.58
C SER A 171 0.47 -1.78 -18.80
N ILE A 172 -0.59 -1.03 -19.13
CA ILE A 172 -0.96 0.24 -18.52
C ILE A 172 -2.29 0.03 -17.79
N VAL A 173 -2.30 0.36 -16.50
CA VAL A 173 -3.47 0.22 -15.62
C VAL A 173 -4.46 1.36 -15.83
N ASP A 174 -3.95 2.59 -15.89
CA ASP A 174 -4.77 3.79 -15.99
C ASP A 174 -4.69 4.41 -17.38
N MET A 175 -5.86 4.63 -18.00
CA MET A 175 -5.93 5.29 -19.31
C MET A 175 -5.38 6.72 -19.29
N TYR A 176 -5.38 7.39 -18.13
CA TYR A 176 -4.82 8.73 -17.98
C TYR A 176 -3.28 8.75 -18.00
N THR A 177 -2.63 7.58 -18.01
CA THR A 177 -1.17 7.47 -18.21
C THR A 177 -0.77 7.75 -19.66
N PHE A 178 -1.69 7.64 -20.61
CA PHE A 178 -1.44 7.98 -22.02
C PHE A 178 -1.55 9.49 -22.25
N GLU A 179 -0.74 9.98 -23.20
CA GLU A 179 -0.80 11.37 -23.65
C GLU A 179 -1.82 11.51 -24.78
N ASN A 180 -1.63 10.80 -25.89
CA ASN A 180 -2.51 10.88 -27.07
C ASN A 180 -2.83 9.48 -27.62
N VAL A 181 -3.79 8.80 -26.99
CA VAL A 181 -4.29 7.49 -27.43
C VAL A 181 -5.79 7.54 -27.72
N GLY A 182 -6.21 6.87 -28.79
CA GLY A 182 -7.60 6.61 -29.15
C GLY A 182 -8.01 5.18 -28.83
N PHE A 183 -9.30 4.95 -28.64
CA PHE A 183 -9.89 3.63 -28.42
C PHE A 183 -10.93 3.36 -29.50
N THR A 184 -10.84 2.20 -30.16
CA THR A 184 -11.85 1.80 -31.14
C THR A 184 -13.15 1.36 -30.46
N HIS A 185 -14.21 1.26 -31.27
CA HIS A 185 -15.34 0.42 -30.92
C HIS A 185 -14.89 -1.05 -30.78
N ALA A 186 -15.61 -1.80 -29.95
CA ALA A 186 -15.32 -3.20 -29.74
C ALA A 186 -15.70 -3.99 -31.00
N VAL A 187 -14.75 -4.76 -31.54
CA VAL A 187 -14.97 -5.75 -32.60
C VAL A 187 -14.66 -7.10 -31.98
N ASP A 188 -15.60 -8.04 -32.06
CA ASP A 188 -15.53 -9.35 -31.38
C ASP A 188 -15.23 -9.24 -29.87
N GLY A 189 -15.72 -8.17 -29.24
CA GLY A 189 -15.51 -7.91 -27.81
C GLY A 189 -14.15 -7.30 -27.45
N ILE A 190 -13.30 -7.01 -28.44
CA ILE A 190 -11.95 -6.46 -28.24
C ILE A 190 -11.93 -5.00 -28.68
N LYS A 191 -11.43 -4.12 -27.81
CA LYS A 191 -11.12 -2.73 -28.16
C LYS A 191 -9.65 -2.61 -28.48
N TYR A 192 -9.34 -1.85 -29.52
CA TYR A 192 -7.99 -1.58 -29.95
C TYR A 192 -7.56 -0.16 -29.60
N LEU A 193 -6.26 0.03 -29.42
CA LEU A 193 -5.64 1.34 -29.22
C LEU A 193 -5.20 1.88 -30.57
N THR A 194 -5.43 3.18 -30.81
CA THR A 194 -4.98 3.92 -32.00
C THR A 194 -4.23 5.17 -31.58
N CYS A 195 -3.47 5.78 -32.50
CA CYS A 195 -3.00 7.15 -32.31
C CYS A 195 -4.21 8.10 -32.31
N ALA A 196 -4.31 8.99 -31.33
CA ALA A 196 -5.42 9.94 -31.28
C ALA A 196 -5.39 10.99 -32.41
N ASP A 197 -4.21 11.35 -32.92
CA ASP A 197 -4.06 12.46 -33.87
C ASP A 197 -4.25 12.04 -35.33
N CYS A 198 -3.74 10.87 -35.72
CA CYS A 198 -3.79 10.39 -37.11
C CYS A 198 -4.61 9.11 -37.28
N GLU A 199 -5.24 8.62 -36.20
CA GLU A 199 -6.04 7.39 -36.16
C GLU A 199 -5.29 6.12 -36.61
N PHE A 200 -3.97 6.19 -36.79
CA PHE A 200 -3.15 5.04 -37.12
C PHE A 200 -3.21 3.98 -36.01
N GLY A 201 -3.47 2.73 -36.38
CA GLY A 201 -3.48 1.61 -35.47
C GLY A 201 -3.97 0.33 -36.13
N PRO A 202 -4.05 -0.78 -35.39
CA PRO A 202 -3.94 -0.83 -33.93
C PRO A 202 -2.48 -0.77 -33.43
N ILE A 203 -2.22 0.09 -32.44
CA ILE A 203 -0.95 0.19 -31.71
C ILE A 203 -0.97 -0.59 -30.39
N GLY A 204 -2.08 -1.28 -30.10
CA GLY A 204 -2.31 -2.06 -28.89
C GLY A 204 -3.76 -2.51 -28.77
N TYR A 205 -4.11 -3.11 -27.64
CA TYR A 205 -5.47 -3.57 -27.35
C TYR A 205 -5.82 -3.47 -25.86
N VAL A 206 -7.11 -3.59 -25.54
CA VAL A 206 -7.58 -3.70 -24.16
C VAL A 206 -7.85 -5.17 -23.86
N ASP A 207 -7.20 -5.71 -22.84
CA ASP A 207 -7.43 -7.08 -22.40
C ASP A 207 -8.85 -7.22 -21.83
N SER A 208 -9.63 -8.13 -22.43
CA SER A 208 -11.01 -8.40 -22.03
C SER A 208 -11.13 -8.89 -20.59
N SER A 209 -10.12 -9.59 -20.07
CA SER A 209 -10.13 -10.21 -18.74
C SER A 209 -9.72 -9.24 -17.63
N THR A 210 -8.56 -8.60 -17.79
CA THR A 210 -7.98 -7.69 -16.79
C THR A 210 -8.43 -6.25 -16.95
N LYS A 211 -9.00 -5.88 -18.11
CA LYS A 211 -9.31 -4.50 -18.53
C LYS A 211 -8.09 -3.58 -18.63
N LEU A 212 -6.87 -4.15 -18.60
CA LEU A 212 -5.62 -3.41 -18.78
C LEU A 212 -5.42 -3.04 -20.25
N CYS A 213 -4.77 -1.89 -20.48
CA CYS A 213 -4.38 -1.45 -21.81
C CYS A 213 -2.99 -2.03 -22.14
N LEU A 214 -2.91 -2.83 -23.20
CA LEU A 214 -1.69 -3.48 -23.66
C LEU A 214 -1.18 -2.78 -24.93
N LEU A 215 -0.09 -2.04 -24.78
CA LEU A 215 0.54 -1.26 -25.84
C LEU A 215 1.65 -2.09 -26.53
N ALA A 216 1.61 -2.17 -27.86
CA ALA A 216 2.58 -2.90 -28.66
C ALA A 216 3.74 -1.97 -29.07
N PRO A 217 4.91 -2.01 -28.40
CA PRO A 217 6.02 -1.12 -28.70
C PRO A 217 6.56 -1.30 -30.13
N VAL A 218 6.41 -2.48 -30.75
CA VAL A 218 6.82 -2.73 -32.14
C VAL A 218 6.05 -1.89 -33.17
N ARG A 219 4.91 -1.32 -32.78
CA ARG A 219 4.08 -0.42 -33.63
C ARG A 219 4.34 1.06 -33.38
N LEU A 220 5.34 1.38 -32.56
CA LEU A 220 5.68 2.73 -32.13
C LEU A 220 7.18 3.00 -32.35
N LYS A 221 7.54 4.28 -32.35
CA LYS A 221 8.92 4.72 -32.37
C LYS A 221 9.35 5.24 -31.01
N VAL A 222 10.61 5.03 -30.67
CA VAL A 222 11.26 5.72 -29.56
C VAL A 222 11.58 7.14 -30.02
N LYS A 223 11.26 8.14 -29.19
CA LYS A 223 11.68 9.51 -29.41
C LYS A 223 13.15 9.65 -29.02
N GLU A 224 14.03 9.83 -30.00
CA GLU A 224 15.45 10.19 -29.77
C GLU A 224 15.52 11.62 -29.18
N GLU A 225 16.33 11.81 -28.13
CA GLU A 225 16.57 13.11 -27.46
C GLU A 225 17.49 14.04 -28.27
#